data_AF-Q6L0C6-F1
#
_entry.id   AF-Q6L0C6-F1
#
_cell.length_a   1.000
_cell.length_b   1.000
_cell.length_c   1.000
_cell.angle_alpha   90.00
_cell.angle_beta   90.00
_cell.angle_gamma   90.00
#
_symmetry.space_group_name_H-M   'P 1'
#
loop_
_entity.id
_entity.type
_entity.pdbx_description
1 polymer ?
#
loop_
_entity_poly.entity_id
_entity_poly.type
_entity_poly.pdbx_seq_one_letter_code
_entity_poly.pdbx_strand_id
1 'polypeptide(L)'
;MIYPSYLEPYQGYITLVLVFVDGLLFGMVAKKAIVAVVLLVVALIIASFIDLSFIPHISAADVISNVTKYASTYASDLHLQSLTITFFLIVFIIGLGIGIWKG
;
A
#
# COMPACT_ATOMS: atom_id res chain seq x y z
N MET A 1 10.00 23.08 -3.66
CA MET A 1 8.65 23.66 -3.48
C MET A 1 7.73 22.90 -4.43
N ILE A 2 6.84 22.05 -3.91
CA ILE A 2 6.02 21.10 -4.72
C ILE A 2 4.71 21.76 -5.20
N TYR A 3 4.31 22.87 -4.57
CA TYR A 3 3.06 23.56 -4.88
C TYR A 3 3.30 24.82 -5.74
N PRO A 4 2.39 25.13 -6.69
CA PRO A 4 2.38 26.41 -7.38
C PRO A 4 2.25 27.59 -6.40
N SER A 5 2.84 28.74 -6.73
CA SER A 5 2.91 29.93 -5.85
C SER A 5 1.55 30.47 -5.39
N TYR A 6 0.47 30.20 -6.12
CA TYR A 6 -0.90 30.58 -5.73
C TYR A 6 -1.57 29.60 -4.75
N LEU A 7 -1.02 28.40 -4.55
CA LEU A 7 -1.50 27.39 -3.58
C LEU A 7 -0.58 27.27 -2.36
N GLU A 8 0.58 27.90 -2.39
CA GLU A 8 1.59 27.86 -1.33
C GLU A 8 1.02 28.23 0.06
N PRO A 9 0.13 29.23 0.22
CA PRO A 9 -0.48 29.53 1.52
C PRO A 9 -1.38 28.41 2.07
N TYR A 10 -1.93 27.57 1.19
CA TYR A 10 -2.87 26.49 1.53
C TYR A 10 -2.22 25.11 1.53
N GLN A 11 -0.91 25.03 1.27
CA GLN A 11 -0.16 23.78 1.14
C GLN A 11 -0.41 22.81 2.30
N GLY A 12 -0.45 23.29 3.55
CA GLY A 12 -0.67 22.43 4.72
C GLY A 12 -2.05 21.75 4.70
N TYR A 13 -3.10 22.49 4.37
CA TYR A 13 -4.46 21.97 4.28
C TYR A 13 -4.62 21.01 3.10
N ILE A 14 -4.05 21.35 1.95
CA ILE A 14 -4.10 20.50 0.75
C ILE A 14 -3.38 19.18 1.01
N THR A 15 -2.19 19.22 1.60
CA THR A 15 -1.42 18.02 1.95
C THR A 15 -2.19 17.13 2.92
N LEU A 16 -2.86 17.72 3.92
CA LEU A 16 -3.64 16.96 4.88
C LEU A 16 -4.82 16.22 4.24
N VAL A 17 -5.55 16.90 3.35
CA VAL A 17 -6.66 16.29 2.60
C VAL A 17 -6.16 15.18 1.67
N LEU A 18 -5.05 15.41 0.96
CA LEU A 18 -4.46 14.40 0.08
C LEU A 18 -4.04 13.16 0.86
N VAL A 19 -3.34 13.32 1.98
CA VAL A 19 -2.93 12.20 2.84
C VAL A 19 -4.13 11.40 3.37
N PHE A 20 -5.21 12.08 3.74
CA PHE A 20 -6.45 11.41 4.15
C PHE A 20 -7.09 10.62 3.01
N VAL A 21 -7.20 11.23 1.82
CA VAL A 21 -7.79 10.62 0.63
C VAL A 21 -6.96 9.42 0.18
N ASP A 22 -5.63 9.54 0.17
CA ASP A 22 -4.72 8.44 -0.14
C ASP A 22 -4.93 7.27 0.82
N GLY A 23 -4.99 7.55 2.14
CA GLY A 23 -5.31 6.53 3.14
C GLY A 23 -6.63 5.82 2.83
N LEU A 24 -7.69 6.57 2.53
CA LEU A 24 -9.01 6.05 2.20
C LEU A 24 -8.98 5.17 0.93
N LEU A 25 -8.32 5.63 -0.14
CA LEU A 25 -8.16 4.87 -1.39
C LEU A 25 -7.40 3.56 -1.16
N PHE A 26 -6.29 3.58 -0.44
CA PHE A 26 -5.54 2.37 -0.10
C PHE A 26 -6.36 1.42 0.76
N GLY A 27 -7.11 1.92 1.74
CA GLY A 27 -8.00 1.10 2.57
C GLY A 27 -9.06 0.37 1.75
N MET A 28 -9.68 1.05 0.77
CA MET A 28 -10.68 0.43 -0.12
C MET A 28 -10.08 -0.64 -1.03
N VAL A 29 -8.85 -0.45 -1.51
CA VAL A 29 -8.18 -1.41 -2.39
C VAL A 29 -7.63 -2.61 -1.61
N ALA A 30 -7.24 -2.43 -0.35
CA ALA A 30 -6.63 -3.49 0.47
C ALA A 30 -7.47 -4.76 0.52
N LYS A 31 -8.79 -4.65 0.71
CA LYS A 31 -9.68 -5.82 0.74
C LYS A 31 -9.74 -6.55 -0.61
N LYS A 32 -9.76 -5.80 -1.72
CA LYS A 32 -9.73 -6.38 -3.08
C LYS A 32 -8.39 -7.06 -3.37
N ALA A 33 -7.29 -6.50 -2.88
CA ALA A 33 -5.97 -7.09 -3.00
C ALA A 33 -5.89 -8.45 -2.29
N ILE A 34 -6.46 -8.56 -1.07
CA ILE A 34 -6.53 -9.83 -0.34
C ILE A 34 -7.32 -10.88 -1.14
N VAL A 35 -8.48 -10.52 -1.69
CA VAL A 35 -9.28 -11.42 -2.52
C VAL A 35 -8.51 -11.88 -3.76
N ALA A 36 -7.79 -10.97 -4.42
CA ALA A 36 -6.96 -11.31 -5.58
C ALA A 36 -5.82 -12.28 -5.23
N VAL A 37 -5.17 -12.09 -4.08
CA VAL A 37 -4.13 -13.03 -3.59
C VAL A 37 -4.72 -14.41 -3.32
N VAL A 38 -5.89 -14.49 -2.68
CA VAL A 38 -6.56 -15.77 -2.43
C VAL A 38 -6.91 -16.46 -3.76
N LEU A 39 -7.48 -15.73 -4.73
CA LEU A 39 -7.78 -16.27 -6.06
C LEU A 39 -6.53 -16.74 -6.80
N LEU A 40 -5.41 -16.01 -6.67
CA LEU A 40 -4.13 -16.41 -7.23
C LEU A 40 -3.65 -17.74 -6.62
N VAL A 41 -3.70 -17.89 -5.30
CA VAL A 41 -3.33 -19.14 -4.62
C VAL A 41 -4.20 -20.30 -5.10
N VAL A 42 -5.53 -20.11 -5.19
CA VAL A 42 -6.45 -21.13 -5.70
C VAL A 42 -6.14 -21.48 -7.16
N ALA A 43 -5.89 -20.49 -8.02
CA ALA A 43 -5.52 -20.72 -9.41
C ALA A 43 -4.20 -21.51 -9.55
N LEU A 44 -3.22 -21.23 -8.71
CA LEU A 44 -1.92 -21.91 -8.70
C LEU A 44 -2.07 -23.38 -8.26
N ILE A 45 -2.92 -23.65 -7.27
CA ILE A 45 -3.26 -25.02 -6.86
C ILE A 45 -3.92 -25.76 -8.02
N ILE A 46 -4.95 -25.19 -8.66
CA ILE A 46 -5.64 -25.83 -9.79
C ILE A 46 -4.67 -26.09 -10.96
N ALA A 47 -3.79 -25.12 -11.27
CA ALA A 47 -2.78 -25.28 -12.32
C ALA A 47 -1.82 -26.44 -12.05
N SER A 48 -1.44 -26.68 -10.78
CA SER A 48 -0.61 -27.83 -10.40
C SER A 48 -1.31 -29.18 -10.58
N PHE A 49 -2.64 -29.25 -10.47
CA PHE A 49 -3.41 -30.47 -10.70
C PHE A 49 -3.63 -30.79 -12.18
N ILE A 50 -3.62 -29.78 -13.04
CA ILE A 50 -3.87 -29.92 -14.49
C ILE A 50 -2.55 -30.07 -15.26
N ASP A 51 -1.40 -30.17 -14.56
CA ASP A 51 -0.07 -30.30 -15.15
C ASP A 51 0.23 -29.22 -16.21
N LEU A 52 -0.24 -27.99 -15.96
CA LEU A 52 0.04 -26.87 -16.84
C LEU A 52 1.55 -26.56 -16.77
N SER A 53 2.29 -27.00 -17.80
CA SER A 53 3.75 -26.82 -17.98
C SER A 53 4.24 -25.36 -17.92
N PHE A 54 3.32 -24.39 -17.89
CA PHE A 54 3.60 -22.95 -17.83
C PHE A 54 3.48 -22.38 -16.40
N ILE A 55 3.71 -23.18 -15.36
CA ILE A 55 3.88 -22.64 -14.02
C ILE A 55 5.30 -22.06 -13.96
N PRO A 56 5.48 -20.72 -13.95
CA PRO A 56 6.76 -20.17 -13.57
C PRO A 56 7.08 -20.72 -12.17
N HIS A 57 8.27 -21.30 -12.01
CA HIS A 57 8.80 -21.72 -10.71
C HIS A 57 9.10 -20.47 -9.87
N ILE A 58 8.07 -19.70 -9.54
CA ILE A 58 8.17 -18.60 -8.61
C ILE A 58 8.24 -19.25 -7.24
N SER A 59 9.46 -19.43 -6.75
CA SER A 59 9.69 -19.90 -5.39
C SER A 59 8.99 -18.95 -4.44
N ALA A 60 8.12 -19.47 -3.57
CA ALA A 60 7.50 -18.67 -2.51
C ALA A 60 8.56 -17.96 -1.66
N ALA A 61 9.76 -18.55 -1.52
CA ALA A 61 10.88 -17.94 -0.83
C ALA A 61 11.44 -16.70 -1.57
N ASP A 62 11.42 -16.70 -2.89
CA ASP A 62 11.87 -15.54 -3.69
C ASP A 62 10.86 -14.39 -3.61
N VAL A 63 9.56 -14.69 -3.58
CA VAL A 63 8.53 -13.66 -3.40
C VAL A 63 8.67 -13.00 -2.01
N ILE A 64 8.81 -13.81 -0.96
CA ILE A 64 8.96 -13.32 0.42
C ILE A 64 10.26 -12.53 0.58
N SER A 65 11.38 -13.02 0.04
CA SER A 65 12.67 -12.32 0.15
C SER A 65 12.66 -10.97 -0.58
N ASN A 66 12.01 -10.89 -1.74
CA ASN A 66 11.87 -9.63 -2.46
C ASN A 66 10.96 -8.65 -1.71
N VAL A 67 9.81 -9.10 -1.20
CA VAL A 67 8.91 -8.24 -0.42
C VAL A 67 9.58 -7.68 0.83
N THR A 68 10.29 -8.53 1.58
CA THR A 68 11.02 -8.10 2.79
C THR A 68 12.17 -7.16 2.47
N LYS A 69 12.89 -7.37 1.37
CA LYS A 69 13.94 -6.48 0.89
C LYS A 69 13.40 -5.10 0.50
N TYR A 70 12.28 -5.04 -0.23
CA TYR A 70 11.66 -3.76 -0.56
C TYR A 70 11.14 -3.07 0.69
N ALA A 71 10.45 -3.80 1.57
CA ALA A 71 9.94 -3.26 2.82
C ALA A 71 11.06 -2.67 3.69
N SER A 72 12.19 -3.36 3.84
CA SER A 72 13.33 -2.85 4.63
C SER A 72 14.00 -1.65 3.99
N THR A 73 14.18 -1.65 2.67
CA THR A 73 14.80 -0.54 1.93
C THR A 73 13.97 0.75 2.07
N TYR A 74 12.65 0.66 1.92
CA TYR A 74 11.78 1.82 2.03
C TYR A 74 11.47 2.20 3.49
N ALA A 75 11.52 1.25 4.42
CA ALA A 75 11.35 1.55 5.85
C ALA A 75 12.50 2.38 6.40
N SER A 76 13.74 2.19 5.93
CA SER A 76 14.88 3.01 6.33
C SER A 76 14.82 4.47 5.85
N ASP A 77 14.06 4.75 4.78
CA ASP A 77 13.86 6.11 4.25
C ASP A 77 12.75 6.88 4.98
N LEU A 78 12.03 6.24 5.92
CA LEU A 78 10.99 6.90 6.72
C LEU A 78 11.62 7.75 7.83
N HIS A 79 11.97 8.99 7.50
CA HIS A 79 12.38 9.99 8.48
C HIS A 79 11.19 10.49 9.32
N LEU A 80 10.78 9.71 10.33
CA LEU A 80 9.68 10.03 11.26
C LEU A 80 10.06 11.03 12.37
N GLN A 81 11.07 11.89 12.16
CA GLN A 81 11.63 12.75 13.23
C GLN A 81 10.82 14.04 13.50
N SER A 82 9.82 14.38 12.68
CA SER A 82 9.04 15.62 12.83
C SER A 82 7.62 15.37 13.32
N LEU A 83 7.16 16.17 14.30
CA LEU A 83 5.81 16.16 14.86
C LEU A 83 4.72 16.28 13.77
N THR A 84 5.02 17.02 12.69
CA THR A 84 4.14 17.19 11.55
C THR A 84 3.94 15.89 10.77
N ILE A 85 4.97 15.05 10.67
CA ILE A 85 4.91 13.74 9.99
C ILE A 85 4.06 12.77 10.82
N THR A 86 4.19 12.79 12.14
CA THR A 86 3.34 11.99 13.03
C THR A 86 1.87 12.35 12.89
N PHE A 87 1.54 13.64 12.77
CA PHE A 87 0.17 14.08 12.58
C PHE A 87 -0.40 13.63 11.22
N PHE A 88 0.36 13.76 10.14
CA PHE A 88 -0.03 13.23 8.83
C PHE A 88 -0.20 11.70 8.84
N LEU A 89 0.66 10.98 9.54
CA LEU A 89 0.54 9.52 9.71
C LEU A 89 -0.77 9.14 10.40
N ILE A 90 -1.16 9.86 11.46
CA ILE A 90 -2.43 9.62 12.16
C ILE A 90 -3.62 9.85 11.22
N VAL A 91 -3.61 10.95 10.46
CA VAL A 91 -4.67 11.26 9.48
C VAL A 91 -4.75 10.20 8.39
N PHE A 92 -3.61 9.71 7.90
CA PHE A 92 -3.52 8.60 6.95
C PHE A 92 -4.12 7.32 7.53
N ILE A 93 -3.75 6.93 8.75
CA ILE A 93 -4.24 5.71 9.41
C ILE A 93 -5.76 5.78 9.63
N ILE A 94 -6.30 6.95 9.98
CA ILE A 94 -7.76 7.15 10.10
C ILE A 94 -8.43 6.98 8.74
N GLY A 95 -7.89 7.59 7.68
CA GLY A 95 -8.38 7.43 6.31
C GLY A 95 -8.37 5.95 5.88
N LEU A 96 -7.27 5.26 6.15
CA LEU A 96 -7.09 3.84 5.86
C LEU A 96 -8.10 2.97 6.62
N GLY A 97 -8.29 3.20 7.92
CA GLY A 97 -9.26 2.47 8.73
C GLY A 97 -10.69 2.62 8.20
N ILE A 98 -11.09 3.83 7.83
CA ILE A 98 -12.40 4.09 7.21
C ILE A 98 -12.50 3.41 5.84
N GLY A 99 -11.44 3.49 5.03
CA GLY A 99 -11.36 2.85 3.72
C GLY A 99 -11.53 1.34 3.80
N ILE A 100 -10.88 0.68 4.77
CA ILE A 100 -11.03 -0.77 5.00
C ILE A 100 -12.44 -1.13 5.45
N TRP A 101 -13.07 -0.31 6.31
CA TRP A 101 -14.41 -0.62 6.82
C TRP A 101 -15.49 -0.46 5.75
N LYS A 102 -15.34 0.50 4.83
CA LYS A 102 -16.32 0.75 3.76
C LYS A 102 -16.03 0.02 2.43
N GLY A 103 -14.78 -0.36 2.16
CA GLY A 103 -14.39 -1.20 1.02
C GLY A 103 -14.78 -2.66 1.22
#